data_AF-A0A0M2Q1X4-F1
#
_entry.id   AF-A0A0M2Q1X4-F1
#
_cell.length_a   1.000
_cell.length_b   1.000
_cell.length_c   1.000
_cell.angle_alpha   90.00
_cell.angle_beta   90.00
_cell.angle_gamma   90.00
#
_symmetry.space_group_name_H-M   'P 1'
#
loop_
_entity.id
_entity.type
_entity.pdbx_description
1 polymer ?
#
loop_
_entity_poly.entity_id
_entity_poly.type
_entity_poly.pdbx_seq_one_letter_code
_entity_poly.pdbx_strand_id
1 'polypeptide(L)'
;MVFELVPFSFTLDSATLAGIGLWSLALYLGFSPVGDWVILQLQRWFDRAERSLYLSQEEYDRTRDVRTSVNSLSASLFSVVPFLMVGILCNYGVEMGLGRSWAVSMGLLACMSCGIYELGRRSSETLKD
;
A
#
# COMPACT_ATOMS: atom_id res chain seq x y z
N MET A 1 -3.14 -11.88 -19.97
CA MET A 1 -3.71 -13.16 -19.47
C MET A 1 -5.11 -12.90 -18.97
N VAL A 2 -6.06 -13.81 -19.21
CA VAL A 2 -7.44 -13.67 -18.70
C VAL A 2 -7.63 -14.66 -17.56
N PHE A 3 -8.09 -14.18 -16.42
CA PHE A 3 -8.47 -15.00 -15.28
C PHE A 3 -10.01 -15.01 -15.20
N GLU A 4 -10.62 -16.16 -15.41
CA GLU A 4 -12.07 -16.33 -15.26
C GLU A 4 -12.35 -16.90 -13.86
N LEU A 5 -12.84 -16.04 -12.96
CA LEU A 5 -13.43 -16.46 -11.68
C LEU A 5 -14.92 -16.14 -11.76
N VAL A 6 -15.76 -17.12 -12.10
CA VAL A 6 -17.23 -16.95 -12.22
C VAL A 6 -17.78 -16.15 -11.02
N PRO A 7 -18.43 -14.98 -11.18
CA PRO A 7 -18.95 -14.32 -12.39
C PRO A 7 -18.07 -13.18 -13.00
N PHE A 8 -16.82 -13.04 -12.58
CA PHE A 8 -15.90 -11.96 -12.96
C PHE A 8 -14.82 -12.44 -13.94
N SER A 9 -14.75 -11.79 -15.11
CA SER A 9 -13.64 -11.95 -16.05
C SER A 9 -12.59 -10.87 -15.80
N PHE A 10 -11.42 -11.25 -15.29
CA PHE A 10 -10.32 -10.34 -15.04
C PHE A 10 -9.33 -10.38 -16.22
N THR A 11 -9.27 -9.31 -17.00
CA THR A 11 -8.27 -9.16 -18.07
C THR A 11 -7.01 -8.51 -17.51
N LEU A 12 -5.95 -9.28 -17.31
CA LEU A 12 -4.62 -8.76 -16.99
C LEU A 12 -3.87 -8.45 -18.28
N ASP A 13 -3.96 -7.18 -18.70
CA ASP A 13 -3.12 -6.60 -19.75
C ASP A 13 -2.23 -5.48 -19.20
N SER A 14 -1.33 -4.94 -20.04
CA SER A 14 -0.41 -3.88 -19.62
C SER A 14 -1.11 -2.59 -19.16
N ALA A 15 -2.27 -2.24 -19.74
CA ALA A 15 -3.04 -1.07 -19.34
C ALA A 15 -3.72 -1.30 -17.98
N THR A 16 -4.26 -2.49 -17.72
CA THR A 16 -4.83 -2.83 -16.41
C THR A 16 -3.75 -2.82 -15.33
N LEU A 17 -2.55 -3.37 -15.60
CA LEU A 17 -1.42 -3.28 -14.67
C LEU A 17 -0.98 -1.84 -14.41
N ALA A 18 -0.92 -1.01 -15.45
CA ALA A 18 -0.60 0.41 -15.32
C ALA A 18 -1.67 1.15 -14.49
N GLY A 19 -2.95 0.88 -14.74
CA GLY A 19 -4.06 1.46 -13.99
C GLY A 19 -4.05 1.06 -12.51
N ILE A 20 -3.85 -0.23 -12.20
CA ILE A 20 -3.67 -0.72 -10.82
C ILE A 20 -2.52 0.01 -10.13
N GLY A 21 -1.37 0.13 -10.80
CA GLY A 21 -0.20 0.83 -10.28
C GLY A 21 -0.49 2.30 -9.98
N LEU A 22 -1.19 2.99 -10.89
CA LEU A 22 -1.60 4.39 -10.70
C LEU A 22 -2.56 4.53 -9.51
N TRP A 23 -3.59 3.69 -9.42
CA TRP A 23 -4.52 3.74 -8.29
C TRP A 23 -3.84 3.42 -6.96
N SER A 24 -2.98 2.40 -6.92
CA SER A 24 -2.22 2.04 -5.73
C SER A 24 -1.30 3.18 -5.28
N LEU A 25 -0.62 3.84 -6.23
CA LEU A 25 0.28 4.96 -5.93
C LEU A 25 -0.51 6.19 -5.47
N ALA A 26 -1.63 6.50 -6.13
CA ALA A 26 -2.51 7.60 -5.75
C ALA A 26 -3.01 7.44 -4.31
N LEU A 27 -3.50 6.25 -3.96
CA LEU A 27 -3.97 5.95 -2.60
C LEU A 27 -2.84 6.02 -1.58
N TYR A 28 -1.66 5.50 -1.92
CA TYR A 28 -0.48 5.58 -1.05
C TYR A 28 -0.09 7.03 -0.75
N LEU A 29 -0.09 7.90 -1.76
CA LEU A 29 0.24 9.32 -1.60
C LEU A 29 -0.87 10.11 -0.90
N GLY A 30 -2.13 9.87 -1.25
CA GLY A 30 -3.28 10.63 -0.74
C GLY A 30 -3.63 10.31 0.72
N PHE A 31 -3.37 9.08 1.16
CA PHE A 31 -3.71 8.61 2.50
C PHE A 31 -2.47 8.38 3.39
N SER A 32 -1.53 9.34 3.40
CA SER A 32 -0.33 9.29 4.25
C SER A 32 -0.62 8.91 5.73
N PRO A 33 -1.64 9.47 6.43
CA PRO A 33 -1.94 9.07 7.80
C PRO A 33 -2.38 7.60 7.94
N VAL A 34 -3.02 7.05 6.91
CA VAL A 34 -3.40 5.62 6.88
C VAL A 34 -2.19 4.75 6.63
N GLY A 35 -1.23 5.21 5.83
CA GLY A 35 0.04 4.52 5.61
C GLY A 35 0.81 4.33 6.91
N ASP A 36 0.97 5.40 7.68
CA ASP A 36 1.64 5.35 8.98
C ASP A 36 0.91 4.42 9.96
N TRP A 37 -0.43 4.49 9.99
CA TRP A 37 -1.24 3.58 10.80
C TRP A 37 -1.05 2.11 10.39
N VAL A 38 -1.04 1.81 9.10
CA VAL A 38 -0.80 0.45 8.57
C VAL A 38 0.59 -0.04 8.96
N ILE A 39 1.63 0.78 8.83
CA ILE A 39 3.00 0.45 9.23
C ILE A 39 3.04 0.09 10.72
N LEU A 40 2.39 0.89 11.57
CA LEU A 40 2.33 0.61 13.02
C LEU A 40 1.59 -0.70 13.34
N GLN A 41 0.50 -1.02 12.64
CA GLN A 41 -0.19 -2.29 12.84
C GLN A 41 0.66 -3.48 12.39
N LEU A 42 1.36 -3.36 11.25
CA LEU A 42 2.27 -4.39 10.75
C LEU A 42 3.44 -4.61 11.71
N GLN A 43 4.06 -3.53 12.22
CA GLN A 43 5.11 -3.62 13.23
C GLN A 43 4.62 -4.37 14.48
N ARG A 44 3.46 -3.99 15.02
CA ARG A 44 2.85 -4.67 16.18
C ARG A 44 2.53 -6.14 15.92
N TRP A 45 2.09 -6.44 14.70
CA TRP A 45 1.77 -7.81 14.31
C TRP A 45 3.03 -8.66 14.18
N PHE A 46 4.08 -8.14 13.54
CA PHE A 46 5.38 -8.82 13.46
C PHE A 46 6.00 -9.03 14.85
N ASP A 47 5.99 -8.01 15.73
CA ASP A 47 6.47 -8.14 17.10
C ASP A 47 5.73 -9.26 17.85
N ARG A 48 4.42 -9.41 17.61
CA ARG A 48 3.60 -10.48 18.19
C ARG A 48 3.91 -11.84 17.56
N ALA A 49 4.07 -11.91 16.24
CA ALA A 49 4.40 -13.13 15.53
C ALA A 49 5.77 -13.66 15.97
N GLU A 50 6.77 -12.78 16.09
CA GLU A 50 8.08 -13.13 16.62
C GLU A 50 7.98 -13.62 18.07
N ARG A 51 7.23 -12.92 18.94
CA ARG A 51 7.04 -13.36 20.33
C ARG A 51 6.35 -14.72 20.45
N SER A 52 5.50 -15.09 19.48
CA SER A 52 4.87 -16.42 19.45
C SER A 52 5.79 -17.53 18.96
N LEU A 53 6.88 -17.20 18.25
CA LEU A 53 7.82 -18.17 17.69
C LEU A 53 8.89 -18.63 18.70
N TYR A 54 9.05 -17.93 19.82
CA TYR A 54 10.08 -18.21 20.82
C TYR A 54 9.46 -18.61 22.18
N LEU A 55 9.96 -19.71 22.76
CA LEU A 55 9.58 -20.21 24.09
C LEU A 55 10.46 -19.66 25.22
N SER A 56 11.57 -18.95 24.95
CA SER A 56 12.50 -18.41 25.96
C SER A 56 12.90 -16.94 25.70
N GLN A 57 12.89 -16.11 26.75
CA GLN A 57 13.18 -14.66 26.70
C GLN A 57 14.67 -14.34 26.51
N GLU A 58 15.60 -15.22 26.88
CA GLU A 58 17.04 -14.96 26.83
C GLU A 58 17.62 -14.93 25.40
N GLU A 59 17.04 -15.69 24.47
CA GLU A 59 17.45 -15.67 23.05
C GLU A 59 16.93 -14.44 22.30
N TYR A 60 15.79 -13.88 22.75
CA TYR A 60 15.18 -12.68 22.19
C TYR A 60 16.03 -11.43 22.43
N ASP A 61 16.51 -11.24 23.66
CA ASP A 61 17.29 -10.05 24.01
C ASP A 61 18.69 -10.02 23.36
N ARG A 62 19.25 -11.18 22.99
CA ARG A 62 20.59 -11.28 22.38
C ARG A 62 20.66 -10.78 20.94
N THR A 63 19.55 -10.75 20.20
CA THR A 63 19.52 -10.35 18.77
C THR A 63 18.60 -9.17 18.47
N ARG A 64 18.20 -8.44 19.51
CA ARG A 64 17.16 -7.41 19.49
C ARG A 64 17.43 -6.23 18.55
N ASP A 65 18.65 -5.68 18.55
CA ASP A 65 18.95 -4.45 17.80
C ASP A 65 18.92 -4.65 16.28
N VAL A 66 19.60 -5.69 15.79
CA VAL A 66 19.65 -6.02 14.35
C VAL A 66 18.24 -6.37 13.84
N ARG A 67 17.44 -7.09 14.62
CA ARG A 67 16.09 -7.53 14.21
C ARG A 67 15.05 -6.42 14.21
N THR A 68 15.13 -5.46 15.13
CA THR A 68 14.20 -4.32 15.16
C THR A 68 14.28 -3.52 13.86
N SER A 69 15.48 -3.38 13.28
CA SER A 69 15.68 -2.74 11.97
C SER A 69 15.08 -3.54 10.81
N VAL A 70 15.23 -4.87 10.82
CA VAL A 70 14.63 -5.75 9.78
C VAL A 70 13.12 -5.76 9.89
N ASN A 71 12.57 -5.74 11.10
CA ASN A 71 11.12 -5.70 11.31
C ASN A 71 10.53 -4.36 10.82
N SER A 72 11.16 -3.23 11.16
CA SER A 72 10.69 -1.91 10.70
C SER A 72 10.79 -1.75 9.17
N LEU A 73 11.83 -2.28 8.55
CA LEU A 73 11.97 -2.35 7.09
C LEU A 73 10.89 -3.25 6.46
N SER A 74 10.67 -4.43 7.04
CA SER A 74 9.67 -5.39 6.54
C SER A 74 8.25 -4.81 6.65
N ALA A 75 7.91 -4.18 7.77
CA ALA A 75 6.62 -3.51 7.94
C ALA A 75 6.43 -2.37 6.94
N SER A 76 7.49 -1.60 6.64
CA SER A 76 7.43 -0.54 5.63
C SER A 76 7.18 -1.11 4.22
N LEU A 77 7.84 -2.21 3.84
CA LEU A 77 7.61 -2.88 2.55
C LEU A 77 6.20 -3.48 2.46
N PHE A 78 5.75 -4.18 3.51
CA PHE A 78 4.42 -4.79 3.55
C PHE A 78 3.30 -3.76 3.62
N SER A 79 3.58 -2.52 4.03
CA SER A 79 2.58 -1.45 4.06
C SER A 79 2.02 -1.13 2.67
N VAL A 80 2.75 -1.42 1.60
CA VAL A 80 2.30 -1.22 0.21
C VAL A 80 1.18 -2.19 -0.18
N VAL A 81 1.14 -3.38 0.41
CA VAL A 81 0.18 -4.45 0.06
C VAL A 81 -1.28 -4.02 0.21
N PRO A 82 -1.74 -3.40 1.32
CA PRO A 82 -3.12 -2.93 1.42
C PRO A 82 -3.46 -1.86 0.38
N PHE A 83 -2.55 -0.94 0.07
CA PHE A 83 -2.77 0.05 -0.99
C PHE A 83 -2.87 -0.60 -2.36
N LEU A 84 -2.10 -1.66 -2.59
CA LEU A 84 -2.14 -2.42 -3.84
C LEU A 84 -3.46 -3.19 -3.97
N MET A 85 -3.96 -3.81 -2.90
CA MET A 85 -5.29 -4.45 -2.88
C MET A 85 -6.41 -3.44 -3.17
N VAL A 86 -6.40 -2.28 -2.51
CA VAL A 86 -7.41 -1.25 -2.76
C VAL A 86 -7.24 -0.65 -4.16
N GLY A 87 -6.01 -0.48 -4.65
CA GLY A 87 -5.73 -0.03 -6.01
C GLY A 87 -6.28 -0.97 -7.07
N ILE A 88 -6.16 -2.28 -6.86
CA ILE A 88 -6.80 -3.31 -7.69
C ILE A 88 -8.32 -3.13 -7.69
N LEU A 89 -8.93 -3.00 -6.50
CA LEU A 89 -10.36 -2.81 -6.35
C LEU A 89 -10.86 -1.54 -7.05
N CYS A 90 -10.14 -0.42 -6.90
CA CYS A 90 -10.47 0.85 -7.57
C CYS A 90 -10.36 0.72 -9.08
N ASN A 91 -9.29 0.12 -9.60
CA ASN A 91 -9.11 -0.04 -11.03
C ASN A 91 -10.23 -0.90 -11.64
N TYR A 92 -10.51 -2.06 -11.05
CA TYR A 92 -11.59 -2.94 -11.55
C TYR A 92 -12.98 -2.32 -11.34
N GLY A 93 -13.22 -1.59 -10.25
CA GLY A 93 -14.49 -0.89 -10.02
C GLY A 93 -14.77 0.17 -11.09
N VAL A 94 -13.75 0.95 -11.47
CA VAL A 94 -13.88 1.95 -12.54
C VAL A 94 -13.98 1.26 -13.91
N GLU A 95 -13.22 0.19 -14.14
CA GLU A 95 -13.26 -0.56 -15.38
C GLU A 95 -14.65 -1.21 -15.62
N MET A 96 -15.28 -1.75 -14.58
CA MET A 96 -16.64 -2.30 -14.65
C MET A 96 -17.71 -1.25 -14.91
N GLY A 97 -17.54 -0.02 -14.40
CA GLY A 97 -18.53 1.05 -14.54
C GLY A 97 -18.38 1.88 -15.82
N LEU A 98 -17.16 2.35 -16.11
CA LEU A 98 -16.88 3.33 -17.15
C LEU A 98 -16.00 2.77 -18.29
N GLY A 99 -15.46 1.57 -18.12
CA GLY A 99 -14.58 0.93 -19.10
C GLY A 99 -13.10 1.22 -18.86
N ARG A 100 -12.28 0.52 -19.65
CA ARG A 100 -10.83 0.37 -19.38
C ARG A 100 -10.01 1.64 -19.58
N SER A 101 -10.36 2.48 -20.56
CA SER A 101 -9.67 3.76 -20.79
C SER A 101 -9.86 4.74 -19.62
N TRP A 102 -11.07 4.76 -19.06
CA TRP A 102 -11.40 5.60 -17.91
C TRP A 102 -10.64 5.18 -16.65
N ALA A 103 -10.46 3.88 -16.42
CA ALA A 103 -9.71 3.39 -15.27
C ALA A 103 -8.28 3.95 -15.21
N VAL A 104 -7.58 3.95 -16.36
CA VAL A 104 -6.21 4.47 -16.47
C VAL A 104 -6.19 6.00 -16.36
N SER A 105 -7.04 6.72 -17.10
CA SER A 105 -7.08 8.19 -17.06
C SER A 105 -7.43 8.73 -15.67
N MET A 106 -8.42 8.13 -15.01
CA MET A 106 -8.81 8.52 -13.66
C MET A 106 -7.72 8.19 -12.63
N GLY A 107 -7.06 7.04 -12.75
CA GLY A 107 -5.91 6.70 -11.91
C GLY A 107 -4.77 7.71 -12.08
N LEU A 108 -4.51 8.17 -13.30
CA LEU A 108 -3.48 9.17 -13.59
C LEU A 108 -3.81 10.53 -12.97
N LEU A 109 -5.06 10.99 -13.10
CA LEU A 109 -5.55 12.22 -12.46
C LEU A 109 -5.51 12.11 -10.93
N ALA A 110 -5.92 10.97 -10.37
CA ALA A 110 -5.85 10.71 -8.93
C ALA A 110 -4.39 10.77 -8.43
N CYS A 111 -3.46 10.15 -9.16
CA CYS A 111 -2.02 10.22 -8.87
C CYS A 111 -1.51 11.66 -8.83
N MET A 112 -1.81 12.45 -9.86
CA MET A 112 -1.40 13.85 -9.93
C MET A 112 -1.98 14.66 -8.76
N SER A 113 -3.27 14.50 -8.50
CA SER A 113 -3.98 15.21 -7.43
C SER A 113 -3.41 14.87 -6.05
N CYS A 114 -3.21 13.58 -5.77
CA CYS A 114 -2.65 13.11 -4.51
C CYS A 114 -1.17 13.51 -4.35
N GLY A 115 -0.40 13.50 -5.44
CA GLY A 115 0.98 13.99 -5.43
C GLY A 115 1.07 15.48 -5.09
N ILE A 116 0.21 16.31 -5.67
CA ILE A 116 0.11 17.74 -5.35
C ILE A 116 -0.32 17.94 -3.89
N TYR A 117 -1.32 17.20 -3.42
CA TYR A 117 -1.77 17.24 -2.03
C TYR A 117 -0.64 16.91 -1.05
N GLU A 118 0.09 15.83 -1.28
CA GLU A 118 1.19 15.39 -0.41
C GLU A 118 2.34 16.40 -0.38
N LEU A 119 2.68 17.00 -1.54
CA LEU A 119 3.63 18.12 -1.61
C LEU A 119 3.16 19.32 -0.76
N GLY A 120 1.87 19.68 -0.87
CA GLY A 120 1.28 20.76 -0.08
C GLY A 120 1.27 20.48 1.42
N ARG A 121 0.95 19.24 1.81
CA ARG A 121 0.95 18.79 3.21
C ARG A 121 2.35 18.92 3.81
N ARG A 122 3.37 18.38 3.14
CA ARG A 122 4.78 18.45 3.60
C ARG A 122 5.28 19.89 3.71
N SER A 123 4.97 20.73 2.73
CA SER A 123 5.33 22.15 2.76
C SER A 123 4.72 22.87 3.96
N SER A 124 3.47 22.54 4.31
CA SER A 124 2.76 23.12 5.45
C SER A 124 3.30 22.66 6.81
N GLU A 125 3.93 21.47 6.86
CA GLU A 125 4.59 20.95 8.06
C GLU A 125 5.94 21.66 8.28
N THR A 126 6.74 21.84 7.23
CA THR A 126 8.02 22.56 7.32
C THR A 126 7.86 24.04 7.70
N LEU A 127 6.74 24.68 7.33
CA LEU A 127 6.48 26.10 7.65
C LEU A 127 6.06 26.36 9.11
N LYS A 128 5.78 25.32 9.89
CA LYS A 128 5.39 25.43 11.30
C LYS A 128 6.57 25.31 12.27
N ASP A 129 7.72 24.84 11.80
CA ASP A 129 8.99 24.80 12.53
C ASP A 129 9.80 26.10 12.32
#